data_AF-S4Y3A4-F1
#
_entry.id   AF-S4Y3A4-F1
#
_cell.length_a   1.000
_cell.length_b   1.000
_cell.length_c   1.000
_cell.angle_alpha   90.00
_cell.angle_beta   90.00
_cell.angle_gamma   90.00
#
_symmetry.space_group_name_H-M   'P 1'
#
loop_
_entity.id
_entity.type
_entity.pdbx_description
1 polymer ?
#
loop_
_entity_poly.entity_id
_entity_poly.type
_entity_poly.pdbx_seq_one_letter_code
_entity_poly.pdbx_strand_id
1 'polypeptide(L)'
;MLTMVTACSSKPRRFDPDAGSAAGVTVDPDKICEPGTQELCYGGPPSTMGAGLCKAGARTCNDEGTEHGPCEGQIQPAIELCDTPADENCDGAVNEGCIYPSCADVPAGSPSGVYLHDPGASGAAEAPAVYCDMESEGGGWALLYNSVGSDRGTTMAFWDIPYLHRFRSKGEPSLDANVYQGWLYHQGTEYRDEVEDIQGKVAQLFHARSAGIEPDTLHFKAPELVSGESEIYEAQFAAGWSSSDFDGDTWAENCSVKYSRVTQHYSSCWRYSLGSDADSPVDDGGWGPHLHSASARRLGLHVDGSGYTRVKRLSRWVRR
;
A
#
# COMPACT_ATOMS: atom_id res chain seq x y z
N MET A 1 12.21 32.01 -1.06
CA MET A 1 13.35 32.71 -0.44
C MET A 1 14.34 31.65 0.01
N LEU A 2 15.42 31.47 -0.74
CA LEU A 2 16.44 30.44 -0.51
C LEU A 2 17.62 31.09 0.24
N THR A 3 17.93 30.60 1.43
CA THR A 3 18.98 31.16 2.30
C THR A 3 20.35 30.64 1.90
N MET A 4 21.33 31.54 1.81
CA MET A 4 22.65 31.33 1.23
C MET A 4 23.56 30.37 2.01
N VAL A 5 24.38 29.68 1.22
CA VAL A 5 25.54 28.86 1.57
C VAL A 5 26.66 29.71 2.15
N THR A 6 27.28 29.23 3.24
CA THR A 6 28.44 29.84 3.90
C THR A 6 29.66 29.87 2.97
N ALA A 7 30.23 31.06 2.77
CA ALA A 7 31.39 31.27 1.90
C ALA A 7 32.71 30.79 2.53
N CYS A 8 33.50 30.01 1.78
CA CYS A 8 34.92 29.80 2.09
C CYS A 8 35.72 31.09 1.89
N SER A 9 36.41 31.55 2.94
CA SER A 9 37.26 32.75 2.92
C SER A 9 38.56 32.51 2.14
N SER A 10 38.75 33.24 1.05
CA SER A 10 39.90 33.18 0.13
C SER A 10 41.13 34.00 0.57
N LYS A 11 41.33 34.23 1.87
CA LYS A 11 42.53 34.96 2.34
C LYS A 11 43.76 34.04 2.33
N PRO A 12 44.82 34.32 1.54
CA PRO A 12 46.08 33.60 1.67
C PRO A 12 46.70 33.93 3.04
N ARG A 13 46.85 32.92 3.89
CA ARG A 13 47.57 33.08 5.17
C ARG A 13 49.06 33.23 4.86
N ARG A 14 49.70 34.24 5.46
CA ARG A 14 51.16 34.41 5.38
C ARG A 14 51.82 33.22 6.08
N PHE A 15 52.89 32.72 5.48
CA PHE A 15 53.75 31.70 6.06
C PHE A 15 54.36 32.26 7.34
N ASP A 16 54.09 31.62 8.47
CA ASP A 16 54.61 31.98 9.79
C ASP A 16 55.93 31.20 10.01
N PRO A 17 57.10 31.87 9.93
CA PRO A 17 58.40 31.20 10.04
C PRO A 17 58.73 30.75 11.47
N ASP A 18 57.92 31.12 12.47
CA ASP A 18 58.07 30.72 13.87
C ASP A 18 57.09 29.61 14.30
N ALA A 19 56.40 28.97 13.34
CA ALA A 19 55.69 27.72 13.59
C ALA A 19 56.73 26.62 13.91
N GLY A 20 57.08 26.53 15.19
CA GLY A 20 58.02 25.55 15.73
C GLY A 20 57.72 24.16 15.20
N SER A 21 58.76 23.52 14.66
CA SER A 21 58.79 22.15 14.19
C SER A 21 57.96 21.26 15.11
N ALA A 22 56.84 20.73 14.61
CA ALA A 22 56.17 19.63 15.28
C ALA A 22 57.23 18.54 15.49
N ALA A 23 57.49 18.21 16.75
CA ALA A 23 58.34 17.09 17.09
C ALA A 23 57.86 15.87 16.29
N GLY A 24 58.81 15.16 15.68
CA GLY A 24 58.52 14.05 14.78
C GLY A 24 57.51 13.11 15.42
N VAL A 25 56.33 13.00 14.79
CA VAL A 25 55.43 11.89 15.03
C VAL A 25 56.19 10.67 14.54
N THR A 26 56.80 9.94 15.46
CA THR A 26 57.29 8.59 15.20
C THR A 26 56.04 7.77 14.89
N VAL A 27 55.70 7.65 13.61
CA VAL A 27 54.72 6.67 13.14
C VAL A 27 55.35 5.33 13.45
N ASP A 28 54.93 4.73 14.56
CA ASP A 28 55.27 3.37 14.90
C ASP A 28 54.66 2.48 13.81
N PRO A 29 55.48 1.80 12.98
CA PRO A 29 54.97 1.03 11.85
C PRO A 29 54.07 -0.14 12.28
N ASP A 30 54.07 -0.51 13.56
CA ASP A 30 53.24 -1.57 14.12
C ASP A 30 51.88 -1.06 14.64
N LYS A 31 51.66 0.26 14.73
CA LYS A 31 50.37 0.83 15.14
C LYS A 31 49.42 1.00 13.96
N ILE A 32 48.30 0.29 14.00
CA ILE A 32 47.24 0.35 12.98
C ILE A 32 46.13 1.35 13.36
N CYS A 33 46.04 1.73 14.64
CA CYS A 33 45.07 2.70 15.16
C CYS A 33 45.62 3.44 16.38
N GLU A 34 45.01 4.58 16.73
CA GLU A 34 45.35 5.31 17.96
C GLU A 34 44.74 4.61 19.19
N PRO A 35 45.52 4.28 20.23
CA PRO A 35 45.00 3.60 21.42
C PRO A 35 43.77 4.27 22.02
N GLY A 36 42.73 3.47 22.29
CA GLY A 36 41.49 3.94 22.88
C GLY A 36 40.53 4.69 21.94
N THR A 37 40.88 4.89 20.65
CA THR A 37 39.93 5.48 19.71
C THR A 37 38.81 4.51 19.33
N GLN A 38 37.64 5.07 19.05
CA GLN A 38 36.48 4.35 18.56
C GLN A 38 36.24 4.66 17.10
N GLU A 39 35.94 3.62 16.33
CA GLU A 39 35.59 3.72 14.92
C GLU A 39 34.30 2.96 14.62
N LEU A 40 33.54 3.45 13.64
CA LEU A 40 32.40 2.70 13.11
C LEU A 40 32.88 1.40 12.48
N CYS A 41 32.11 0.34 12.69
CA CYS A 41 32.39 -0.97 12.12
C CYS A 41 31.09 -1.68 11.78
N TYR A 42 31.16 -2.59 10.81
CA TYR A 42 30.03 -3.42 10.43
C TYR A 42 30.57 -4.69 9.76
N GLY A 43 30.26 -5.86 10.33
CA GLY A 43 30.74 -7.14 9.81
C GLY A 43 29.81 -7.82 8.79
N GLY A 44 28.60 -7.27 8.58
CA GLY A 44 27.66 -7.78 7.58
C GLY A 44 27.95 -7.26 6.16
N PRO A 45 27.20 -7.73 5.14
CA PRO A 45 27.31 -7.22 3.77
C PRO A 45 27.04 -5.71 3.74
N PRO A 46 27.89 -4.87 3.11
CA PRO A 46 27.75 -3.41 3.18
C PRO A 46 26.38 -2.86 2.76
N SER A 47 25.66 -3.54 1.86
CA SER A 47 24.32 -3.16 1.41
C SER A 47 23.23 -3.28 2.49
N THR A 48 23.48 -4.06 3.54
CA THR A 48 22.53 -4.29 4.65
C THR A 48 22.71 -3.29 5.78
N MET A 49 23.77 -2.46 5.74
CA MET A 49 24.07 -1.53 6.82
C MET A 49 23.02 -0.42 6.89
N GLY A 50 22.26 -0.36 7.98
CA GLY A 50 21.20 0.63 8.19
C GLY A 50 19.86 0.26 7.55
N ALA A 51 19.73 -0.92 6.94
CA ALA A 51 18.45 -1.48 6.51
C ALA A 51 17.82 -2.27 7.64
N GLY A 52 16.49 -2.18 7.81
CA GLY A 52 15.77 -2.93 8.82
C GLY A 52 16.33 -2.76 10.24
N LEU A 53 16.60 -3.89 10.90
CA LEU A 53 17.25 -3.92 12.21
C LEU A 53 18.77 -3.74 12.16
N CYS A 54 19.39 -3.88 10.99
CA CYS A 54 20.83 -3.89 10.86
C CYS A 54 21.44 -2.53 11.11
N LYS A 55 22.47 -2.52 11.96
CA LYS A 55 23.16 -1.29 12.34
C LYS A 55 24.65 -1.52 12.52
N ALA A 56 25.41 -0.49 12.19
CA ALA A 56 26.84 -0.43 12.51
C ALA A 56 27.05 -0.41 14.03
N GLY A 57 28.13 -1.02 14.46
CA GLY A 57 28.65 -0.93 15.82
C GLY A 57 29.83 0.03 15.91
N ALA A 58 30.49 0.01 17.06
CA ALA A 58 31.78 0.66 17.26
C ALA A 58 32.81 -0.36 17.72
N ARG A 59 34.04 -0.26 17.20
CA ARG A 59 35.20 -1.02 17.66
C ARG A 59 36.18 -0.07 18.32
N THR A 60 36.79 -0.51 19.42
CA THR A 60 37.76 0.28 20.17
C THR A 60 39.18 -0.25 19.89
N CYS A 61 40.12 0.63 19.59
CA CYS A 61 41.54 0.29 19.45
C CYS A 61 42.13 -0.11 20.82
N ASN A 62 42.91 -1.19 20.88
CA ASN A 62 43.56 -1.63 22.11
C ASN A 62 44.61 -0.61 22.62
N ASP A 63 45.04 -0.75 23.88
CA ASP A 63 45.98 0.18 24.52
C ASP A 63 47.35 0.24 23.80
N GLU A 64 47.70 -0.83 23.09
CA GLU A 64 48.95 -0.97 22.34
C GLU A 64 48.88 -0.30 20.95
N GLY A 65 47.68 -0.05 20.42
CA GLY A 65 47.47 0.51 19.08
C GLY A 65 47.58 -0.51 17.95
N THR A 66 47.63 -1.80 18.28
CA THR A 66 47.99 -2.90 17.38
C THR A 66 46.78 -3.67 16.86
N GLU A 67 45.62 -3.57 17.53
CA GLU A 67 44.40 -4.27 17.13
C GLU A 67 43.14 -3.47 17.48
N HIS A 68 42.05 -3.73 16.76
CA HIS A 68 40.72 -3.31 17.17
C HIS A 68 40.00 -4.45 17.89
N GLY A 69 39.29 -4.12 18.96
CA GLY A 69 38.37 -5.03 19.63
C GLY A 69 37.16 -5.43 18.76
N PRO A 70 36.21 -6.19 19.33
CA PRO A 70 35.00 -6.58 18.62
C PRO A 70 34.21 -5.35 18.19
N CYS A 71 33.40 -5.52 17.15
CA CYS A 71 32.47 -4.49 16.73
C CYS A 71 31.23 -4.52 17.63
N GLU A 72 31.27 -3.76 18.73
CA GLU A 72 30.24 -3.75 19.75
C GLU A 72 28.99 -3.01 19.29
N GLY A 73 27.82 -3.57 19.59
CA GLY A 73 26.53 -2.96 19.26
C GLY A 73 26.09 -3.10 17.80
N GLN A 74 26.87 -3.77 16.94
CA GLN A 74 26.40 -4.09 15.58
C GLN A 74 25.21 -5.06 15.63
N ILE A 75 24.30 -4.93 14.67
CA ILE A 75 23.26 -5.92 14.37
C ILE A 75 23.45 -6.29 12.91
N GLN A 76 23.69 -7.57 12.63
CA GLN A 76 23.88 -8.12 11.29
C GLN A 76 22.61 -8.81 10.81
N PRO A 77 22.49 -9.10 9.50
CA PRO A 77 21.38 -9.85 8.95
C PRO A 77 21.13 -11.16 9.70
N ALA A 78 19.88 -11.38 10.06
CA ALA A 78 19.37 -12.62 10.62
C ALA A 78 18.36 -13.27 9.67
N ILE A 79 17.80 -14.40 10.10
CA ILE A 79 16.72 -15.05 9.35
C ILE A 79 15.42 -14.27 9.62
N GLU A 80 14.60 -14.12 8.59
CA GLU A 80 13.28 -13.48 8.67
C GLU A 80 12.36 -14.19 9.67
N LEU A 81 11.67 -13.41 10.51
CA LEU A 81 10.74 -13.91 11.51
C LEU A 81 9.32 -13.40 11.22
N CYS A 82 8.46 -14.32 10.78
CA CYS A 82 7.09 -13.99 10.37
C CYS A 82 6.15 -13.48 11.48
N ASP A 83 6.59 -13.47 12.75
CA ASP A 83 5.84 -13.03 13.92
C ASP A 83 6.24 -11.63 14.40
N THR A 84 7.16 -10.94 13.70
CA THR A 84 7.55 -9.56 14.00
C THR A 84 7.34 -8.64 12.80
N PRO A 85 7.17 -7.32 13.02
CA PRO A 85 7.04 -6.34 11.95
C PRO A 85 8.40 -5.79 11.46
N ALA A 86 9.52 -6.42 11.82
CA ALA A 86 10.85 -5.92 11.51
C ALA A 86 11.46 -6.63 10.29
N ASP A 87 12.39 -5.95 9.61
CA ASP A 87 13.24 -6.53 8.58
C ASP A 87 14.50 -7.09 9.26
N GLU A 88 14.49 -8.39 9.56
CA GLU A 88 15.60 -9.04 10.26
C GLU A 88 16.78 -9.37 9.34
N ASN A 89 16.49 -9.68 8.08
CA ASN A 89 17.49 -10.07 7.10
C ASN A 89 18.14 -8.86 6.40
N CYS A 90 17.59 -7.67 6.61
CA CYS A 90 18.06 -6.37 6.19
C CYS A 90 18.18 -6.23 4.67
N ASP A 91 17.25 -6.84 3.93
CA ASP A 91 17.12 -6.71 2.48
C ASP A 91 16.21 -5.55 2.05
N GLY A 92 15.62 -4.84 3.02
CA GLY A 92 14.79 -3.66 2.82
C GLY A 92 13.30 -3.96 2.70
N ALA A 93 12.89 -5.21 2.90
CA ALA A 93 11.51 -5.61 2.91
C ALA A 93 11.19 -6.31 4.25
N VAL A 94 9.91 -6.38 4.62
CA VAL A 94 9.45 -6.95 5.90
C VAL A 94 8.58 -8.15 5.60
N ASN A 95 8.89 -9.28 6.25
CA ASN A 95 8.15 -10.53 6.19
C ASN A 95 8.15 -11.21 4.79
N GLU A 96 9.29 -11.17 4.09
CA GLU A 96 9.46 -11.76 2.76
C GLU A 96 9.33 -13.28 2.83
N GLY A 97 8.43 -13.82 2.02
CA GLY A 97 8.17 -15.27 2.01
C GLY A 97 7.33 -15.77 3.19
N CYS A 98 6.88 -14.87 4.08
CA CYS A 98 5.87 -15.20 5.08
C CYS A 98 4.48 -15.35 4.45
N ILE A 99 3.70 -16.29 4.99
CA ILE A 99 2.35 -16.59 4.53
C ILE A 99 1.39 -16.47 5.71
N TYR A 100 0.34 -15.68 5.56
CA TYR A 100 -0.63 -15.35 6.61
C TYR A 100 -2.04 -15.85 6.25
N PRO A 101 -2.89 -16.24 7.21
CA PRO A 101 -4.28 -16.57 6.89
C PRO A 101 -5.07 -15.39 6.31
N SER A 102 -4.80 -14.17 6.77
CA SER A 102 -5.41 -12.92 6.29
C SER A 102 -4.54 -11.70 6.61
N CYS A 103 -4.87 -10.51 6.10
CA CYS A 103 -4.17 -9.27 6.47
C CYS A 103 -4.28 -8.97 7.97
N ALA A 104 -5.33 -9.42 8.65
CA ALA A 104 -5.49 -9.23 10.09
C ALA A 104 -4.52 -10.08 10.93
N ASP A 105 -3.88 -11.08 10.33
CA ASP A 105 -2.89 -11.95 10.97
C ASP A 105 -1.45 -11.50 10.72
N VAL A 106 -1.25 -10.48 9.87
CA VAL A 106 0.06 -9.84 9.68
C VAL A 106 0.43 -9.11 10.98
N PRO A 107 1.69 -9.21 11.47
CA PRO A 107 2.11 -8.58 12.71
C PRO A 107 1.75 -7.09 12.79
N ALA A 108 1.21 -6.66 13.92
CA ALA A 108 0.86 -5.26 14.12
C ALA A 108 2.12 -4.38 14.05
N GLY A 109 2.05 -3.30 13.28
CA GLY A 109 3.18 -2.40 13.02
C GLY A 109 3.96 -2.73 11.73
N SER A 110 3.63 -3.82 11.04
CA SER A 110 4.13 -4.08 9.69
C SER A 110 3.65 -3.00 8.72
N PRO A 111 4.44 -2.66 7.68
CA PRO A 111 4.05 -1.64 6.70
C PRO A 111 2.86 -2.09 5.84
N SER A 112 2.11 -1.14 5.27
CA SER A 112 1.17 -1.48 4.19
C SER A 112 1.93 -1.99 2.96
N GLY A 113 1.44 -3.05 2.33
CA GLY A 113 2.20 -3.74 1.29
C GLY A 113 1.53 -5.01 0.78
N VAL A 114 2.24 -5.76 -0.06
CA VAL A 114 1.74 -7.02 -0.61
C VAL A 114 2.20 -8.18 0.25
N TYR A 115 1.26 -8.98 0.74
CA TYR A 115 1.50 -10.15 1.57
C TYR A 115 0.94 -11.41 0.91
N LEU A 116 1.54 -12.57 1.21
CA LEU A 116 1.06 -13.85 0.74
C LEU A 116 0.05 -14.44 1.71
N HIS A 117 -1.04 -15.01 1.19
CA HIS A 117 -2.09 -15.59 2.01
C HIS A 117 -2.32 -17.08 1.76
N ASP A 118 -2.57 -17.83 2.83
CA ASP A 118 -3.11 -19.20 2.76
C ASP A 118 -4.33 -19.30 3.67
N PRO A 119 -5.52 -18.93 3.15
CA PRO A 119 -6.73 -18.87 3.97
C PRO A 119 -7.18 -20.23 4.51
N GLY A 120 -6.69 -21.33 3.92
CA GLY A 120 -7.01 -22.69 4.33
C GLY A 120 -5.95 -23.35 5.20
N ALA A 121 -4.81 -22.70 5.46
CA ALA A 121 -3.59 -23.33 5.98
C ALA A 121 -3.29 -24.67 5.25
N SER A 122 -3.60 -24.69 3.96
CA SER A 122 -3.60 -25.88 3.11
C SER A 122 -2.21 -26.26 2.63
N GLY A 123 -1.22 -25.38 2.81
CA GLY A 123 0.10 -25.51 2.19
C GLY A 123 -0.01 -25.48 0.67
N ALA A 124 -0.94 -24.69 0.14
CA ALA A 124 -1.18 -24.54 -1.29
C ALA A 124 0.14 -24.19 -2.00
N ALA A 125 0.37 -24.80 -3.16
CA ALA A 125 1.60 -24.60 -3.94
C ALA A 125 1.82 -23.14 -4.36
N GLU A 126 0.76 -22.33 -4.40
CA GLU A 126 0.80 -20.90 -4.69
C GLU A 126 -0.16 -20.17 -3.74
N ALA A 127 0.41 -19.46 -2.76
CA ALA A 127 -0.33 -18.57 -1.86
C ALA A 127 -0.72 -17.28 -2.61
N PRO A 128 -2.00 -16.91 -2.74
CA PRO A 128 -2.39 -15.65 -3.38
C PRO A 128 -1.77 -14.44 -2.68
N ALA A 129 -1.22 -13.53 -3.48
CA ALA A 129 -0.76 -12.23 -3.00
C ALA A 129 -1.94 -11.26 -2.84
N VAL A 130 -1.97 -10.50 -1.76
CA VAL A 130 -2.99 -9.46 -1.48
C VAL A 130 -2.29 -8.20 -1.00
N TYR A 131 -2.75 -7.04 -1.44
CA TYR A 131 -2.32 -5.78 -0.86
C TYR A 131 -3.06 -5.55 0.46
N CYS A 132 -2.32 -5.43 1.55
CA CYS A 132 -2.82 -5.14 2.88
C CYS A 132 -2.56 -3.67 3.25
N ASP A 133 -3.61 -2.96 3.69
CA ASP A 133 -3.48 -1.72 4.44
C ASP A 133 -3.36 -2.05 5.93
N MET A 134 -2.18 -1.79 6.46
CA MET A 134 -1.77 -2.09 7.84
C MET A 134 -1.80 -0.84 8.74
N GLU A 135 -2.23 0.31 8.22
CA GLU A 135 -2.20 1.59 8.93
C GLU A 135 -3.60 2.08 9.30
N SER A 136 -4.54 2.04 8.36
CA SER A 136 -5.86 2.66 8.56
C SER A 136 -6.72 1.86 9.53
N GLU A 137 -7.34 2.54 10.49
CA GLU A 137 -8.24 1.94 11.49
C GLU A 137 -7.62 0.71 12.20
N GLY A 138 -6.31 0.76 12.48
CA GLY A 138 -5.57 -0.32 13.14
C GLY A 138 -5.06 -1.43 12.20
N GLY A 139 -5.25 -1.26 10.89
CA GLY A 139 -4.73 -2.18 9.87
C GLY A 139 -5.55 -3.45 9.69
N GLY A 140 -4.95 -4.40 8.97
CA GLY A 140 -5.54 -5.71 8.68
C GLY A 140 -6.57 -5.69 7.56
N TRP A 141 -6.53 -4.68 6.68
CA TRP A 141 -7.45 -4.52 5.57
C TRP A 141 -6.90 -5.12 4.29
N ALA A 142 -7.59 -6.09 3.70
CA ALA A 142 -7.25 -6.65 2.40
C ALA A 142 -7.89 -5.83 1.26
N LEU A 143 -7.12 -5.54 0.21
CA LEU A 143 -7.61 -4.86 -0.98
C LEU A 143 -8.45 -5.83 -1.83
N LEU A 144 -9.77 -5.73 -1.69
CA LEU A 144 -10.73 -6.53 -2.45
C LEU A 144 -10.73 -6.09 -3.92
N TYR A 145 -10.82 -4.79 -4.15
CA TYR A 145 -10.71 -4.25 -5.48
C TYR A 145 -10.12 -2.85 -5.46
N ASN A 146 -9.49 -2.47 -6.58
CA ASN A 146 -8.95 -1.16 -6.81
C ASN A 146 -9.21 -0.77 -8.26
N SER A 147 -9.88 0.36 -8.50
CA SER A 147 -10.00 0.97 -9.81
C SER A 147 -9.18 2.24 -9.88
N VAL A 148 -8.36 2.36 -10.91
CA VAL A 148 -7.45 3.49 -11.13
C VAL A 148 -7.80 4.17 -12.46
N GLY A 149 -7.94 5.49 -12.41
CA GLY A 149 -8.16 6.32 -13.59
C GLY A 149 -6.94 6.36 -14.51
N SER A 150 -7.18 6.37 -15.82
CA SER A 150 -6.13 6.34 -16.82
C SER A 150 -6.57 7.07 -18.08
N ASP A 151 -5.78 8.03 -18.53
CA ASP A 151 -5.97 8.73 -19.80
C ASP A 151 -5.83 7.80 -21.02
N ARG A 152 -5.34 6.56 -20.83
CA ARG A 152 -5.19 5.56 -21.90
C ARG A 152 -6.46 4.75 -22.16
N GLY A 153 -7.53 4.95 -21.39
CA GLY A 153 -8.81 4.33 -21.68
C GLY A 153 -8.95 2.86 -21.26
N THR A 154 -8.00 2.31 -20.51
CA THR A 154 -7.91 0.85 -20.27
C THR A 154 -8.75 0.33 -19.12
N THR A 155 -9.32 1.21 -18.30
CA THR A 155 -9.96 0.82 -17.04
C THR A 155 -11.31 0.13 -17.26
N MET A 156 -12.12 0.62 -18.21
CA MET A 156 -13.41 -0.01 -18.55
C MET A 156 -13.26 -1.49 -18.93
N ALA A 157 -12.30 -1.82 -19.81
CA ALA A 157 -12.07 -3.20 -20.25
C ALA A 157 -11.58 -4.12 -19.11
N PHE A 158 -10.91 -3.57 -18.10
CA PHE A 158 -10.55 -4.33 -16.91
C PHE A 158 -11.80 -4.75 -16.12
N TRP A 159 -12.83 -3.92 -16.06
CA TRP A 159 -14.04 -4.20 -15.29
C TRP A 159 -15.09 -5.03 -16.00
N ASP A 160 -14.91 -5.45 -17.26
CA ASP A 160 -15.76 -6.50 -17.86
C ASP A 160 -15.31 -7.86 -17.31
N ILE A 161 -15.90 -8.27 -16.19
CA ILE A 161 -15.63 -9.53 -15.48
C ILE A 161 -16.89 -10.39 -15.56
N PRO A 162 -16.90 -11.46 -16.37
CA PRO A 162 -18.03 -12.37 -16.45
C PRO A 162 -18.38 -12.98 -15.08
N TYR A 163 -19.65 -13.30 -14.88
CA TYR A 163 -20.17 -13.86 -13.62
C TYR A 163 -19.47 -15.15 -13.19
N LEU A 164 -19.04 -15.99 -14.14
CA LEU A 164 -18.27 -17.20 -13.84
C LEU A 164 -16.91 -16.90 -13.18
N HIS A 165 -16.42 -15.66 -13.29
CA HIS A 165 -15.15 -15.19 -12.75
C HIS A 165 -15.31 -14.28 -11.51
N ARG A 166 -16.53 -14.14 -10.96
CA ARG A 166 -16.83 -13.26 -9.82
C ARG A 166 -16.00 -13.52 -8.56
N PHE A 167 -15.43 -14.72 -8.39
CA PHE A 167 -14.52 -15.03 -7.27
C PHE A 167 -13.06 -15.20 -7.68
N ARG A 168 -12.70 -14.90 -8.93
CA ARG A 168 -11.30 -14.98 -9.39
C ARG A 168 -10.56 -13.69 -9.08
N SER A 169 -9.24 -13.79 -9.10
CA SER A 169 -8.35 -12.63 -9.15
C SER A 169 -8.16 -12.14 -10.59
N LYS A 170 -8.02 -10.83 -10.76
CA LYS A 170 -7.64 -10.15 -12.00
C LYS A 170 -6.76 -8.96 -11.62
N GLY A 171 -5.62 -8.79 -12.31
CA GLY A 171 -4.64 -7.76 -11.99
C GLY A 171 -3.71 -8.16 -10.83
N GLU A 172 -2.56 -7.50 -10.77
CA GLU A 172 -1.56 -7.69 -9.69
C GLU A 172 -1.88 -6.78 -8.50
N PRO A 173 -1.81 -7.27 -7.25
CA PRO A 173 -2.11 -6.47 -6.06
C PRO A 173 -1.29 -5.18 -5.98
N SER A 174 -1.96 -4.04 -6.07
CA SER A 174 -1.35 -2.71 -6.09
C SER A 174 -2.41 -1.62 -5.92
N LEU A 175 -2.01 -0.47 -5.36
CA LEU A 175 -2.83 0.75 -5.36
C LEU A 175 -2.71 1.55 -6.67
N ASP A 176 -1.70 1.29 -7.49
CA ASP A 176 -1.41 2.02 -8.73
C ASP A 176 -1.96 1.33 -9.98
N ALA A 177 -2.61 0.17 -9.83
CA ALA A 177 -3.18 -0.60 -10.92
C ALA A 177 -4.61 -1.04 -10.60
N ASN A 178 -5.35 -1.40 -11.66
CA ASN A 178 -6.65 -2.03 -11.49
C ASN A 178 -6.48 -3.44 -10.92
N VAL A 179 -7.22 -3.76 -9.86
CA VAL A 179 -7.16 -5.03 -9.13
C VAL A 179 -8.57 -5.49 -8.80
N TYR A 180 -8.82 -6.78 -8.96
CA TYR A 180 -10.02 -7.44 -8.45
C TYR A 180 -9.62 -8.77 -7.80
N GLN A 181 -10.03 -8.97 -6.56
CA GLN A 181 -9.75 -10.17 -5.77
C GLN A 181 -11.06 -10.74 -5.21
N GLY A 182 -11.91 -11.22 -6.11
CA GLY A 182 -13.28 -11.59 -5.77
C GLY A 182 -13.39 -12.66 -4.67
N TRP A 183 -12.41 -13.57 -4.55
CA TRP A 183 -12.40 -14.61 -3.52
C TRP A 183 -12.46 -14.06 -2.09
N LEU A 184 -11.99 -12.82 -1.85
CA LEU A 184 -12.03 -12.19 -0.53
C LEU A 184 -13.45 -11.93 -0.02
N TYR A 185 -14.46 -11.87 -0.90
CA TYR A 185 -15.85 -11.78 -0.50
C TYR A 185 -16.30 -12.95 0.42
N HIS A 186 -15.69 -14.13 0.29
CA HIS A 186 -16.01 -15.27 1.15
C HIS A 186 -15.50 -15.13 2.59
N GLN A 187 -14.56 -14.22 2.83
CA GLN A 187 -13.87 -14.09 4.11
C GLN A 187 -14.27 -12.82 4.87
N GLY A 188 -14.80 -11.83 4.16
CA GLY A 188 -15.10 -10.52 4.72
C GLY A 188 -16.36 -10.45 5.55
N THR A 189 -16.24 -9.83 6.72
CA THR A 189 -17.38 -9.44 7.56
C THR A 189 -17.43 -7.93 7.80
N GLU A 190 -16.35 -7.21 7.47
CA GLU A 190 -16.24 -5.77 7.61
C GLU A 190 -15.61 -5.18 6.35
N TYR A 191 -16.14 -4.05 5.88
CA TYR A 191 -15.83 -3.48 4.58
C TYR A 191 -15.71 -1.98 4.66
N ARG A 192 -14.82 -1.42 3.85
CA ARG A 192 -14.66 0.01 3.70
C ARG A 192 -14.41 0.36 2.25
N ASP A 193 -15.16 1.32 1.73
CA ASP A 193 -14.86 1.90 0.43
C ASP A 193 -14.25 3.27 0.61
N GLU A 194 -13.29 3.60 -0.25
CA GLU A 194 -12.59 4.87 -0.25
C GLU A 194 -12.31 5.35 -1.67
N VAL A 195 -12.11 6.65 -1.77
CA VAL A 195 -11.87 7.37 -3.02
C VAL A 195 -10.65 8.27 -2.87
N GLU A 196 -9.84 8.35 -3.92
CA GLU A 196 -8.79 9.35 -4.08
C GLU A 196 -9.16 10.27 -5.24
N ASP A 197 -9.26 11.58 -4.98
CA ASP A 197 -9.52 12.54 -6.04
C ASP A 197 -8.28 12.78 -6.93
N ILE A 198 -8.46 13.50 -8.03
CA ILE A 198 -7.38 13.82 -8.97
C ILE A 198 -6.26 14.69 -8.37
N GLN A 199 -6.46 15.28 -7.19
CA GLN A 199 -5.47 16.07 -6.46
C GLN A 199 -4.77 15.25 -5.36
N GLY A 200 -5.11 13.97 -5.21
CA GLY A 200 -4.51 13.04 -4.25
C GLY A 200 -5.16 13.08 -2.86
N LYS A 201 -6.30 13.75 -2.69
CA LYS A 201 -7.02 13.69 -1.41
C LYS A 201 -7.80 12.38 -1.33
N VAL A 202 -7.54 11.62 -0.27
CA VAL A 202 -8.27 10.38 0.04
C VAL A 202 -9.43 10.68 1.00
N ALA A 203 -10.58 10.04 0.78
CA ALA A 203 -11.72 10.07 1.68
C ALA A 203 -12.40 8.69 1.74
N GLN A 204 -12.84 8.31 2.94
CA GLN A 204 -13.70 7.16 3.14
C GLN A 204 -15.13 7.47 2.65
N LEU A 205 -15.68 6.60 1.81
CA LEU A 205 -17.06 6.67 1.33
C LEU A 205 -18.02 6.08 2.36
N PHE A 206 -17.71 4.88 2.85
CA PHE A 206 -18.43 4.23 3.94
C PHE A 206 -17.57 3.17 4.63
N HIS A 207 -18.00 2.79 5.83
CA HIS A 207 -17.60 1.59 6.55
C HIS A 207 -18.86 0.79 6.85
N ALA A 208 -18.87 -0.49 6.50
CA ALA A 208 -19.99 -1.41 6.68
C ALA A 208 -19.59 -2.74 7.30
N ARG A 209 -20.57 -3.45 7.85
CA ARG A 209 -20.46 -4.84 8.30
C ARG A 209 -21.44 -5.74 7.55
N SER A 210 -21.16 -7.03 7.54
CA SER A 210 -22.01 -8.06 6.96
C SER A 210 -21.80 -9.40 7.66
N ALA A 211 -22.84 -10.23 7.73
CA ALA A 211 -22.75 -11.63 8.16
C ALA A 211 -22.20 -12.57 7.06
N GLY A 212 -21.53 -12.02 6.04
CA GLY A 212 -20.96 -12.73 4.89
C GLY A 212 -21.64 -12.38 3.57
N ILE A 213 -21.39 -13.17 2.54
CA ILE A 213 -21.94 -12.95 1.19
C ILE A 213 -22.75 -14.16 0.73
N GLU A 214 -23.80 -13.92 -0.06
CA GLU A 214 -24.49 -14.98 -0.79
C GLU A 214 -23.73 -15.32 -2.09
N PRO A 215 -23.13 -16.51 -2.23
CA PRO A 215 -22.24 -16.84 -3.35
C PRO A 215 -22.87 -16.74 -4.75
N ASP A 216 -24.18 -16.93 -4.85
CA ASP A 216 -24.87 -16.93 -6.13
C ASP A 216 -25.27 -15.53 -6.59
N THR A 217 -25.57 -14.62 -5.67
CA THR A 217 -26.05 -13.27 -6.03
C THR A 217 -25.10 -12.15 -5.65
N LEU A 218 -24.06 -12.47 -4.88
CA LEU A 218 -23.15 -11.53 -4.22
C LEU A 218 -23.86 -10.44 -3.39
N HIS A 219 -25.09 -10.71 -2.96
CA HIS A 219 -25.74 -9.88 -1.96
C HIS A 219 -25.10 -10.14 -0.59
N PHE A 220 -24.82 -9.07 0.14
CA PHE A 220 -24.35 -9.18 1.51
C PHE A 220 -25.48 -9.66 2.43
N LYS A 221 -25.13 -10.49 3.41
CA LYS A 221 -26.08 -11.06 4.38
C LYS A 221 -26.20 -10.12 5.57
N ALA A 222 -27.40 -9.57 5.79
CA ALA A 222 -27.65 -8.61 6.86
C ALA A 222 -26.59 -7.48 6.89
N PRO A 223 -26.41 -6.74 5.77
CA PRO A 223 -25.44 -5.67 5.74
C PRO A 223 -25.87 -4.55 6.70
N GLU A 224 -24.89 -3.89 7.32
CA GLU A 224 -25.09 -2.79 8.26
C GLU A 224 -24.13 -1.65 7.92
N LEU A 225 -24.65 -0.42 7.84
CA LEU A 225 -23.82 0.78 7.72
C LEU A 225 -23.28 1.17 9.10
N VAL A 226 -21.96 1.19 9.26
CA VAL A 226 -21.29 1.64 10.49
C VAL A 226 -21.06 3.15 10.44
N SER A 227 -20.56 3.66 9.31
CA SER A 227 -20.34 5.10 9.11
C SER A 227 -20.23 5.47 7.62
N GLY A 228 -20.37 6.76 7.30
CA GLY A 228 -20.21 7.30 5.94
C GLY A 228 -21.51 7.63 5.24
N GLU A 229 -21.46 7.70 3.91
CA GLU A 229 -22.56 8.16 3.05
C GLU A 229 -23.57 7.05 2.78
N SER A 230 -24.77 7.17 3.36
CA SER A 230 -25.83 6.15 3.24
C SER A 230 -26.23 5.88 1.80
N GLU A 231 -26.30 6.90 0.95
CA GLU A 231 -26.67 6.70 -0.46
C GLU A 231 -25.65 5.85 -1.23
N ILE A 232 -24.36 5.96 -0.90
CA ILE A 232 -23.30 5.17 -1.54
C ILE A 232 -23.34 3.74 -1.00
N TYR A 233 -23.48 3.59 0.31
CA TYR A 233 -23.65 2.29 0.96
C TYR A 233 -24.83 1.51 0.37
N GLU A 234 -26.01 2.11 0.30
CA GLU A 234 -27.19 1.45 -0.27
C GLU A 234 -26.94 1.03 -1.72
N ALA A 235 -26.30 1.91 -2.48
CA ALA A 235 -26.18 1.73 -3.91
C ALA A 235 -25.06 0.79 -4.35
N GLN A 236 -23.94 0.76 -3.62
CA GLN A 236 -22.75 -0.03 -3.99
C GLN A 236 -22.40 -1.13 -2.98
N PHE A 237 -23.12 -1.25 -1.86
CA PHE A 237 -22.88 -2.31 -0.88
C PHE A 237 -24.14 -3.10 -0.53
N ALA A 238 -25.23 -2.46 -0.10
CA ALA A 238 -26.41 -3.18 0.39
C ALA A 238 -27.22 -3.90 -0.71
N ALA A 239 -27.00 -3.54 -1.97
CA ALA A 239 -27.64 -4.15 -3.12
C ALA A 239 -26.82 -5.34 -3.67
N GLY A 240 -27.09 -5.75 -4.91
CA GLY A 240 -26.45 -6.91 -5.51
C GLY A 240 -25.36 -6.56 -6.51
N TRP A 241 -24.73 -7.60 -7.02
CA TRP A 241 -23.62 -7.51 -7.97
C TRP A 241 -24.11 -7.82 -9.38
N SER A 242 -23.73 -7.00 -10.37
CA SER A 242 -24.06 -7.26 -11.77
C SER A 242 -22.81 -7.24 -12.64
N SER A 243 -22.82 -8.09 -13.67
CA SER A 243 -21.86 -8.16 -14.76
C SER A 243 -22.60 -8.11 -16.10
N SER A 244 -21.87 -8.19 -17.20
CA SER A 244 -22.48 -8.17 -18.55
C SER A 244 -23.34 -9.41 -18.87
N ASP A 245 -23.25 -10.46 -18.06
CA ASP A 245 -23.92 -11.75 -18.21
C ASP A 245 -24.73 -12.19 -16.96
N PHE A 246 -24.79 -11.35 -15.92
CA PHE A 246 -25.58 -11.58 -14.71
C PHE A 246 -26.15 -10.27 -14.19
N ASP A 247 -27.42 -10.30 -13.82
CA ASP A 247 -28.14 -9.15 -13.28
C ASP A 247 -28.55 -9.45 -11.84
N GLY A 248 -27.81 -8.86 -10.90
CA GLY A 248 -28.09 -8.93 -9.48
C GLY A 248 -28.56 -7.60 -8.92
N ASP A 249 -28.73 -6.58 -9.74
CA ASP A 249 -29.11 -5.26 -9.28
C ASP A 249 -30.63 -5.15 -9.05
N THR A 250 -31.06 -4.00 -8.54
CA THR A 250 -32.48 -3.79 -8.16
C THR A 250 -33.25 -3.04 -9.24
N TRP A 251 -32.62 -2.73 -10.37
CA TRP A 251 -33.28 -2.05 -11.48
C TRP A 251 -33.97 -3.05 -12.41
N ALA A 252 -34.81 -2.54 -13.32
CA ALA A 252 -35.56 -3.40 -14.23
C ALA A 252 -34.72 -3.87 -15.44
N GLU A 253 -33.64 -3.14 -15.76
CA GLU A 253 -32.65 -3.50 -16.77
C GLU A 253 -31.30 -3.71 -16.06
N ASN A 254 -30.41 -4.49 -16.67
CA ASN A 254 -29.08 -4.74 -16.12
C ASN A 254 -28.20 -3.46 -16.22
N CYS A 255 -27.83 -2.90 -15.07
CA CYS A 255 -27.03 -1.69 -15.00
C CYS A 255 -25.63 -1.86 -15.59
N SER A 256 -24.99 -3.00 -15.40
CA SER A 256 -23.69 -3.28 -16.05
C SER A 256 -23.82 -3.24 -17.58
N VAL A 257 -24.83 -3.91 -18.16
CA VAL A 257 -25.05 -3.87 -19.62
C VAL A 257 -25.33 -2.45 -20.11
N LYS A 258 -26.08 -1.67 -19.33
CA LYS A 258 -26.42 -0.28 -19.68
C LYS A 258 -25.22 0.66 -19.64
N TYR A 259 -24.34 0.48 -18.66
CA TYR A 259 -23.19 1.35 -18.39
C TYR A 259 -21.88 0.61 -18.68
N SER A 260 -21.73 0.22 -19.94
CA SER A 260 -20.46 -0.20 -20.54
C SER A 260 -19.83 -1.47 -19.96
N ARG A 261 -20.66 -2.42 -19.51
CA ARG A 261 -20.27 -3.77 -19.06
C ARG A 261 -19.38 -3.76 -17.81
N VAL A 262 -19.40 -2.65 -17.07
CA VAL A 262 -18.63 -2.49 -15.83
C VAL A 262 -19.24 -3.37 -14.75
N THR A 263 -18.43 -4.26 -14.22
CA THR A 263 -18.82 -5.22 -13.19
C THR A 263 -18.57 -4.64 -11.80
N GLN A 264 -19.64 -4.53 -11.02
CA GLN A 264 -19.60 -4.01 -9.64
C GLN A 264 -20.93 -4.31 -8.93
N HIS A 265 -21.01 -3.93 -7.66
CA HIS A 265 -22.28 -3.82 -6.96
C HIS A 265 -23.08 -2.61 -7.45
N TYR A 266 -24.38 -2.81 -7.64
CA TYR A 266 -25.35 -1.85 -8.15
C TYR A 266 -26.68 -1.98 -7.39
N SER A 267 -27.41 -0.87 -7.27
CA SER A 267 -28.80 -0.81 -6.80
C SER A 267 -29.74 -0.47 -7.96
N SER A 268 -30.40 0.68 -7.96
CA SER A 268 -30.96 1.29 -9.17
C SER A 268 -29.84 1.95 -9.95
N CYS A 269 -28.88 1.12 -10.34
CA CYS A 269 -27.56 1.47 -10.85
C CYS A 269 -26.65 2.04 -9.76
N TRP A 270 -26.11 3.25 -9.88
CA TRP A 270 -24.90 3.58 -9.12
C TRP A 270 -24.77 5.02 -8.63
N ARG A 271 -23.95 5.18 -7.59
CA ARG A 271 -23.43 6.45 -7.06
C ARG A 271 -21.97 6.69 -7.40
N TYR A 272 -21.21 5.62 -7.66
CA TYR A 272 -19.92 5.67 -8.33
C TYR A 272 -19.80 4.50 -9.31
N SER A 273 -18.96 4.63 -10.32
CA SER A 273 -18.63 3.55 -11.25
C SER A 273 -17.14 3.30 -11.21
N LEU A 274 -16.76 2.03 -11.37
CA LEU A 274 -15.37 1.62 -11.43
C LEU A 274 -14.76 1.81 -12.82
N GLY A 275 -15.55 1.97 -13.88
CA GLY A 275 -14.99 1.98 -15.25
C GLY A 275 -15.70 2.83 -16.28
N SER A 276 -16.84 3.43 -15.97
CA SER A 276 -17.63 4.26 -16.88
C SER A 276 -17.88 5.63 -16.24
N ASP A 277 -18.13 6.63 -17.06
CA ASP A 277 -18.30 8.05 -16.71
C ASP A 277 -19.72 8.47 -16.30
N ALA A 278 -20.70 7.56 -16.31
CA ALA A 278 -22.12 7.79 -15.94
C ALA A 278 -22.92 8.76 -16.80
N ASP A 279 -22.25 9.65 -17.51
CA ASP A 279 -22.89 10.78 -18.16
C ASP A 279 -23.10 10.47 -19.65
N SER A 280 -23.65 11.41 -20.42
CA SER A 280 -23.77 11.29 -21.87
C SER A 280 -22.77 12.26 -22.52
N PRO A 281 -21.84 11.78 -23.38
CA PRO A 281 -21.62 10.38 -23.76
C PRO A 281 -21.16 9.51 -22.58
N VAL A 282 -21.42 8.19 -22.64
CA VAL A 282 -21.08 7.19 -21.59
C VAL A 282 -19.59 6.79 -21.64
N ASP A 283 -18.80 7.57 -22.37
CA ASP A 283 -17.37 7.38 -22.58
C ASP A 283 -16.72 8.77 -22.69
N ASP A 284 -15.83 9.08 -21.75
CA ASP A 284 -15.08 10.32 -21.64
C ASP A 284 -13.64 10.19 -22.17
N GLY A 285 -13.39 9.16 -22.98
CA GLY A 285 -12.04 8.76 -23.42
C GLY A 285 -11.51 7.55 -22.65
N GLY A 286 -12.40 6.81 -21.99
CA GLY A 286 -12.15 5.61 -21.22
C GLY A 286 -11.50 5.85 -19.85
N TRP A 287 -11.63 7.05 -19.29
CA TRP A 287 -11.26 7.25 -17.89
C TRP A 287 -12.14 6.35 -17.03
N GLY A 288 -11.52 5.70 -16.04
CA GLY A 288 -12.17 4.64 -15.30
C GLY A 288 -13.15 5.13 -14.23
N PRO A 289 -12.68 5.32 -12.99
CA PRO A 289 -13.54 5.52 -11.85
C PRO A 289 -14.12 6.95 -11.80
N HIS A 290 -15.41 7.01 -11.49
CA HIS A 290 -16.17 8.26 -11.40
C HIS A 290 -17.05 8.25 -10.15
N LEU A 291 -17.15 9.40 -9.49
CA LEU A 291 -17.96 9.59 -8.29
C LEU A 291 -19.00 10.68 -8.52
N HIS A 292 -20.24 10.46 -8.08
CA HIS A 292 -21.28 11.47 -8.14
C HIS A 292 -20.82 12.77 -7.45
N SER A 293 -20.82 13.88 -8.20
CA SER A 293 -20.20 15.14 -7.79
C SER A 293 -20.80 15.75 -6.53
N ALA A 294 -22.06 15.46 -6.20
CA ALA A 294 -22.64 15.91 -4.93
C ALA A 294 -21.99 15.22 -3.72
N SER A 295 -21.70 13.92 -3.83
CA SER A 295 -21.01 13.16 -2.78
C SER A 295 -19.55 13.62 -2.66
N ALA A 296 -18.87 13.82 -3.79
CA ALA A 296 -17.51 14.37 -3.81
C ALA A 296 -17.42 15.72 -3.08
N ARG A 297 -18.36 16.64 -3.33
CA ARG A 297 -18.42 17.93 -2.62
C ARG A 297 -18.66 17.79 -1.12
N ARG A 298 -19.52 16.85 -0.68
CA ARG A 298 -19.75 16.60 0.76
C ARG A 298 -18.50 16.10 1.48
N LEU A 299 -17.69 15.30 0.80
CA LEU A 299 -16.40 14.81 1.29
C LEU A 299 -15.25 15.85 1.10
N GLY A 300 -15.56 17.01 0.51
CA GLY A 300 -14.60 18.07 0.22
C GLY A 300 -13.53 17.66 -0.77
N LEU A 301 -13.85 16.79 -1.72
CA LEU A 301 -12.98 16.34 -2.80
C LEU A 301 -13.02 17.33 -3.98
N HIS A 302 -11.98 17.30 -4.80
CA HIS A 302 -11.97 18.01 -6.07
C HIS A 302 -13.08 17.50 -6.99
N VAL A 303 -13.72 18.43 -7.73
CA VAL A 303 -14.71 18.11 -8.76
C VAL A 303 -14.36 18.83 -10.06
N ASP A 304 -14.47 18.14 -11.18
CA ASP A 304 -14.14 18.69 -12.52
C ASP A 304 -15.31 19.43 -13.20
N GLY A 305 -16.49 19.42 -12.57
CA GLY A 305 -17.69 20.13 -13.02
C GLY A 305 -18.75 19.26 -13.69
N SER A 306 -18.46 17.98 -13.96
CA SER A 306 -19.47 17.02 -14.47
C SER A 306 -20.47 16.58 -13.38
N GLY A 307 -21.49 15.82 -13.79
CA GLY A 307 -22.44 15.18 -12.87
C GLY A 307 -21.75 14.11 -12.03
N TYR A 308 -20.82 13.39 -12.67
CA TYR A 308 -19.96 12.39 -12.05
C TYR A 308 -18.51 12.73 -12.30
N THR A 309 -17.82 13.25 -11.28
CA THR A 309 -16.44 13.71 -11.41
C THR A 309 -15.50 12.53 -11.59
N ARG A 310 -14.49 12.72 -12.43
CA ARG A 310 -13.34 11.81 -12.49
C ARG A 310 -12.64 11.78 -11.14
N VAL A 311 -12.30 10.57 -10.69
CA VAL A 311 -11.47 10.36 -9.50
C VAL A 311 -10.24 9.56 -9.90
N LYS A 312 -9.16 9.70 -9.14
CA LYS A 312 -7.91 8.99 -9.41
C LYS A 312 -8.03 7.52 -9.07
N ARG A 313 -8.70 7.21 -7.95
CA ARG A 313 -8.83 5.85 -7.43
C ARG A 313 -10.16 5.63 -6.71
N LEU A 314 -10.73 4.43 -6.85
CA LEU A 314 -11.81 3.90 -6.02
C LEU A 314 -11.44 2.50 -5.56
N SER A 315 -11.49 2.26 -4.25
CA SER A 315 -11.06 0.97 -3.68
C SER A 315 -12.06 0.46 -2.67
N ARG A 316 -12.19 -0.87 -2.62
CA ARG A 316 -12.87 -1.58 -1.53
C ARG A 316 -11.88 -2.40 -0.77
N TRP A 317 -11.95 -2.24 0.53
CA TRP A 317 -11.19 -2.99 1.51
C TRP A 317 -12.11 -3.93 2.27
N VAL A 318 -11.54 -5.03 2.71
CA VAL A 318 -12.25 -6.06 3.45
C VAL A 318 -11.41 -6.59 4.60
N ARG A 319 -12.07 -6.81 5.73
CA ARG A 319 -11.49 -7.39 6.93
C ARG A 319 -12.44 -8.47 7.46
N ARG A 320 -11.86 -9.44 8.18
CA ARG A 320 -12.60 -10.53 8.81
C ARG A 320 -13.15 -10.15 10.18
#